data_AF-A0A4Y3JBK1-F1
#
_entry.id   AF-A0A4Y3JBK1-F1
#
_cell.length_a   1.000
_cell.length_b   1.000
_cell.length_c   1.000
_cell.angle_alpha   90.00
_cell.angle_beta   90.00
_cell.angle_gamma   90.00
#
_symmetry.space_group_name_H-M   'P 1'
#
loop_
_entity.id
_entity.type
_entity.pdbx_description
1 polymer ?
#
loop_
_entity_poly.entity_id
_entity_poly.type
_entity_poly.pdbx_seq_one_letter_code
_entity_poly.pdbx_strand_id
1 'polypeptide(L)'
;MLDTLLSVFSAKHKLYKNLKLKPFIDTRLVNSDSIAMTDVFPFHQIKDSLCMTGISPTNFVPGKNIVLNPHAKDNDSISYLGQDTQNHKPFYISTFAEELAEVFNPIFAEIIHLETPCLLDLSEIGGFSNSKSDLSQYRSIDDFVKNACPDYISDVSMENLDRMLLWPEIRLLNSPDTTTDQFFIYGWSPKIFVQNAGGSHHMAAAHYLAKKLSQCVPIQGKVSLNLISSKALQNFDSKYAAFAVPDDALIDMGNDLSESGLEYQLVFFREREVNFIFFKKNDQNARVISLFNNLHASLNGALKSAVQAQFKNEALLTVMSANLSDTSEDQFFSTRPHLAEIYNHVQNEICLSGPKPTSPTI
;
A
#
# COMPACT_ATOMS: atom_id res chain seq x y z
N MET A 1 -16.60 -16.61 -40.15
CA MET A 1 -17.43 -16.43 -38.93
C MET A 1 -17.39 -17.68 -38.04
N LEU A 2 -17.56 -18.89 -38.59
CA LEU A 2 -17.45 -20.15 -37.82
C LEU A 2 -16.04 -20.42 -37.27
N ASP A 3 -15.00 -20.24 -38.10
CA ASP A 3 -13.61 -20.51 -37.70
C ASP A 3 -13.11 -19.59 -36.58
N THR A 4 -13.55 -18.32 -36.59
CA THR A 4 -13.24 -17.32 -35.56
C THR A 4 -13.90 -17.64 -34.21
N LEU A 5 -15.12 -18.20 -34.23
CA LEU A 5 -15.78 -18.64 -33.00
C LEU A 5 -15.07 -19.88 -32.43
N LEU A 6 -14.73 -20.85 -33.30
CA LEU A 6 -14.02 -22.07 -32.91
C LEU A 6 -12.64 -21.77 -32.30
N SER A 7 -11.92 -20.75 -32.80
CA SER A 7 -10.62 -20.35 -32.24
C SER A 7 -10.74 -19.79 -30.82
N VAL A 8 -11.72 -18.92 -30.56
CA VAL A 8 -11.98 -18.36 -29.22
C VAL A 8 -12.34 -19.45 -28.22
N PHE A 9 -13.23 -20.37 -28.60
CA PHE A 9 -13.59 -21.51 -27.76
C PHE A 9 -12.39 -22.41 -27.45
N SER A 10 -11.54 -22.66 -28.45
CA SER A 10 -10.33 -23.47 -28.30
C SER A 10 -9.33 -22.85 -27.32
N ALA A 11 -9.02 -21.55 -27.48
CA ALA A 11 -8.10 -20.82 -26.61
C ALA A 11 -8.60 -20.78 -25.15
N LYS A 12 -9.88 -20.47 -24.95
CA LYS A 12 -10.53 -20.47 -23.63
C LYS A 12 -10.50 -21.85 -22.97
N HIS A 13 -10.74 -22.92 -23.73
CA HIS A 13 -10.66 -24.29 -23.21
C HIS A 13 -9.22 -24.66 -22.82
N LYS A 14 -8.24 -24.29 -23.65
CA LYS A 14 -6.82 -24.52 -23.39
C LYS A 14 -6.35 -23.79 -22.14
N LEU A 15 -6.71 -22.51 -21.96
CA LEU A 15 -6.46 -21.74 -20.75
C LEU A 15 -6.97 -22.47 -19.51
N TYR A 16 -8.22 -22.92 -19.53
CA TYR A 16 -8.82 -23.62 -18.40
C TYR A 16 -8.15 -24.95 -18.07
N LYS A 17 -7.71 -25.67 -19.09
CA LYS A 17 -6.98 -26.93 -18.89
C LYS A 17 -5.62 -26.67 -18.24
N ASN A 18 -4.91 -25.64 -18.70
CA ASN A 18 -3.59 -25.27 -18.17
C ASN A 18 -3.68 -24.81 -16.72
N LEU A 19 -4.62 -23.90 -16.42
CA LEU A 19 -4.86 -23.39 -15.06
C LEU A 19 -5.17 -24.51 -14.06
N LYS A 20 -5.97 -25.50 -14.42
CA LYS A 20 -6.34 -26.62 -13.53
C LYS A 20 -5.16 -27.49 -13.09
N LEU A 21 -4.05 -27.46 -13.82
CA LEU A 21 -2.88 -28.27 -13.53
C LEU A 21 -1.82 -27.54 -12.71
N LYS A 22 -2.01 -26.23 -12.45
CA LYS A 22 -1.04 -25.40 -11.76
C LYS A 22 -1.31 -25.42 -10.24
N PRO A 23 -0.25 -25.36 -9.40
CA PRO A 23 -0.39 -25.16 -7.97
C PRO A 23 -0.71 -23.69 -7.65
N PHE A 24 -1.14 -23.45 -6.41
CA PHE A 24 -1.23 -22.09 -5.88
C PHE A 24 0.15 -21.41 -5.86
N ILE A 25 0.17 -20.14 -6.23
CA ILE A 25 1.34 -19.27 -6.22
C ILE A 25 1.11 -18.20 -5.13
N ASP A 26 1.92 -18.27 -4.07
CA ASP A 26 1.90 -17.30 -2.98
C ASP A 26 2.59 -15.99 -3.39
N THR A 27 1.85 -15.13 -4.09
CA THR A 27 2.26 -13.76 -4.34
C THR A 27 1.83 -12.90 -3.14
N ARG A 28 2.73 -12.77 -2.16
CA ARG A 28 2.43 -12.11 -0.88
C ARG A 28 2.08 -10.62 -1.05
N LEU A 29 0.81 -10.28 -0.83
CA LEU A 29 0.31 -8.90 -0.74
C LEU A 29 0.24 -8.45 0.72
N VAL A 30 1.37 -8.53 1.43
CA VAL A 30 1.46 -8.18 2.85
C VAL A 30 2.59 -7.18 3.10
N ASN A 31 2.52 -6.47 4.22
CA ASN A 31 3.61 -5.61 4.68
C ASN A 31 4.83 -6.47 5.04
N SER A 32 6.03 -6.01 4.73
CA SER A 32 7.24 -6.55 5.38
C SER A 32 7.30 -6.01 6.81
N ASP A 33 7.74 -6.85 7.74
CA ASP A 33 7.92 -6.42 9.13
C ASP A 33 9.27 -5.72 9.30
N SER A 34 9.33 -4.44 8.94
CA SER A 34 10.51 -3.59 9.10
C SER A 34 10.15 -2.17 9.56
N ILE A 35 11.16 -1.35 9.85
CA ILE A 35 11.00 0.08 10.15
C ILE A 35 11.00 0.96 8.88
N ALA A 36 11.07 0.37 7.70
CA ALA A 36 11.01 1.12 6.45
C ALA A 36 9.56 1.44 6.09
N MET A 37 9.24 2.71 5.89
CA MET A 37 7.90 3.10 5.41
C MET A 37 7.57 2.46 4.06
N THR A 38 8.57 2.29 3.19
CA THR A 38 8.45 1.64 1.89
C THR A 38 8.12 0.15 1.98
N ASP A 39 8.19 -0.48 3.16
CA ASP A 39 7.87 -1.89 3.36
C ASP A 39 6.39 -2.16 3.69
N VAL A 40 5.61 -1.09 3.95
CA VAL A 40 4.15 -1.19 3.93
C VAL A 40 3.71 -1.40 2.48
N PHE A 41 2.79 -2.34 2.23
CA PHE A 41 2.33 -2.61 0.87
C PHE A 41 1.60 -1.37 0.32
N PRO A 42 2.09 -0.73 -0.76
CA PRO A 42 1.59 0.56 -1.18
C PRO A 42 0.42 0.40 -2.17
N PHE A 43 -0.71 -0.15 -1.70
CA PHE A 43 -1.88 -0.42 -2.54
C PHE A 43 -2.32 0.78 -3.40
N HIS A 44 -2.23 1.99 -2.84
CA HIS A 44 -2.56 3.24 -3.52
C HIS A 44 -1.73 3.50 -4.78
N GLN A 45 -0.49 3.01 -4.89
CA GLN A 45 0.37 3.23 -6.07
C GLN A 45 -0.09 2.42 -7.30
N ILE A 46 -0.94 1.41 -7.11
CA ILE A 46 -1.54 0.66 -8.23
C ILE A 46 -2.34 1.61 -9.14
N LYS A 47 -2.91 2.69 -8.59
CA LYS A 47 -3.63 3.71 -9.37
C LYS A 47 -2.75 4.41 -10.40
N ASP A 48 -1.47 4.62 -10.07
CA ASP A 48 -0.53 5.34 -10.94
C ASP A 48 -0.24 4.49 -12.18
N SER A 49 -0.29 3.17 -12.03
CA SER A 49 -0.19 2.21 -13.12
C SER A 49 -1.47 2.05 -13.94
N LEU A 50 -2.65 2.43 -13.40
CA LEU A 50 -3.94 2.42 -14.11
C LEU A 50 -4.16 3.66 -14.97
N CYS A 51 -3.55 4.80 -14.60
CA CYS A 51 -3.70 6.07 -15.31
C CYS A 51 -2.89 6.16 -16.63
N MET A 52 -2.06 5.15 -16.93
CA MET A 52 -1.29 5.10 -18.18
C MET A 52 -2.12 4.48 -19.32
N THR A 53 -2.22 5.17 -20.46
CA THR A 53 -3.03 4.74 -21.60
C THR A 53 -2.50 3.45 -22.24
N GLY A 54 -3.38 2.44 -22.38
CA GLY A 54 -3.04 1.11 -22.91
C GLY A 54 -3.20 0.97 -24.43
N ILE A 55 -2.83 -0.22 -24.94
CA ILE A 55 -3.06 -0.65 -26.33
C ILE A 55 -4.28 -1.58 -26.37
N SER A 56 -5.09 -1.48 -27.43
CA SER A 56 -6.22 -2.39 -27.66
C SER A 56 -5.77 -3.87 -27.67
N PRO A 57 -6.51 -4.80 -27.02
CA PRO A 57 -6.25 -6.24 -27.03
C PRO A 57 -6.17 -6.83 -28.44
N THR A 58 -6.88 -6.25 -29.41
CA THR A 58 -6.87 -6.68 -30.82
C THR A 58 -5.54 -6.44 -31.53
N ASN A 59 -4.70 -5.55 -31.00
CA ASN A 59 -3.38 -5.20 -31.57
C ASN A 59 -2.23 -5.92 -30.84
N PHE A 60 -2.56 -6.77 -29.88
CA PHE A 60 -1.57 -7.52 -29.11
C PHE A 60 -1.18 -8.81 -29.85
N VAL A 61 0.10 -8.91 -30.22
CA VAL A 61 0.70 -10.13 -30.78
C VAL A 61 1.72 -10.68 -29.79
N PRO A 62 1.43 -11.81 -29.12
CA PRO A 62 2.40 -12.42 -28.21
C PRO A 62 3.69 -12.82 -28.93
N GLY A 63 4.85 -12.54 -28.31
CA GLY A 63 6.18 -12.79 -28.88
C GLY A 63 6.77 -11.67 -29.75
N LYS A 64 5.94 -10.72 -30.24
CA LYS A 64 6.41 -9.44 -30.81
C LYS A 64 6.28 -8.29 -29.81
N ASN A 65 5.19 -8.28 -29.04
CA ASN A 65 4.88 -7.26 -28.03
C ASN A 65 5.17 -7.74 -26.60
N ILE A 66 5.84 -8.88 -26.44
CA ILE A 66 6.37 -9.40 -25.18
C ILE A 66 7.81 -9.79 -25.51
N VAL A 67 8.76 -8.92 -25.15
CA VAL A 67 10.18 -9.28 -25.09
C VAL A 67 10.59 -9.17 -23.63
N LEU A 68 10.78 -10.32 -22.99
CA LEU A 68 11.43 -10.40 -21.70
C LEU A 68 12.89 -10.70 -21.97
N ASN A 69 13.76 -9.75 -21.63
CA ASN A 69 15.18 -10.02 -21.59
C ASN A 69 15.56 -10.38 -20.15
N PRO A 70 15.71 -11.67 -19.80
CA PRO A 70 16.02 -12.10 -18.43
C PRO A 70 17.47 -11.78 -17.99
N HIS A 71 18.26 -11.06 -18.80
CA HIS A 71 19.67 -10.79 -18.56
C HIS A 71 20.09 -9.31 -18.63
N ALA A 72 19.18 -8.35 -18.54
CA ALA A 72 19.55 -6.94 -18.49
C ALA A 72 20.20 -6.59 -17.13
N LYS A 73 21.50 -6.85 -17.02
CA LYS A 73 22.36 -6.26 -15.99
C LYS A 73 22.58 -4.80 -16.30
N ASP A 74 22.40 -3.96 -15.28
CA ASP A 74 23.01 -2.65 -15.06
C ASP A 74 23.10 -1.70 -16.28
N ASN A 75 22.26 -0.66 -16.24
CA ASN A 75 22.42 0.63 -16.92
C ASN A 75 22.28 0.77 -18.45
N ASP A 76 21.99 -0.28 -19.22
CA ASP A 76 21.70 -0.12 -20.65
C ASP A 76 20.27 -0.54 -21.02
N SER A 77 19.44 0.44 -21.39
CA SER A 77 18.15 0.31 -22.10
C SER A 77 17.25 -0.87 -21.68
N ILE A 78 16.43 -0.64 -20.66
CA ILE A 78 15.43 -1.59 -20.14
C ILE A 78 14.47 -1.98 -21.27
N SER A 79 14.51 -3.25 -21.67
CA SER A 79 13.68 -3.81 -22.74
C SER A 79 12.28 -4.10 -22.20
N TYR A 80 11.30 -3.35 -22.67
CA TYR A 80 9.89 -3.45 -22.25
C TYR A 80 9.23 -4.71 -22.83
N LEU A 81 8.29 -5.27 -22.07
CA LEU A 81 7.24 -6.17 -22.59
C LEU A 81 6.43 -5.40 -23.64
N GLY A 82 6.94 -5.45 -24.87
CA GLY A 82 6.50 -4.64 -26.00
C GLY A 82 7.19 -3.29 -25.95
N GLN A 83 7.93 -2.95 -27.01
CA GLN A 83 8.23 -1.56 -27.33
C GLN A 83 7.40 -1.24 -28.57
N ASP A 84 6.75 -0.07 -28.59
CA ASP A 84 6.62 0.63 -29.86
C ASP A 84 8.07 0.94 -30.20
N THR A 85 8.57 0.34 -31.29
CA THR A 85 9.93 0.55 -31.79
C THR A 85 10.28 2.03 -31.99
N GLN A 86 9.32 2.95 -31.87
CA GLN A 86 9.50 4.39 -31.95
C GLN A 86 9.44 5.15 -30.61
N ASN A 87 8.79 4.64 -29.54
CA ASN A 87 8.41 5.50 -28.38
C ASN A 87 8.64 4.97 -26.95
N HIS A 88 9.21 3.78 -26.72
CA HIS A 88 9.68 3.32 -25.39
C HIS A 88 8.65 3.37 -24.22
N LYS A 89 7.34 3.38 -24.47
CA LYS A 89 6.32 3.39 -23.40
C LYS A 89 5.91 1.96 -22.99
N PRO A 90 5.67 1.70 -21.69
CA PRO A 90 5.16 0.41 -21.21
C PRO A 90 3.76 0.11 -21.75
N PHE A 91 3.48 -1.17 -22.02
CA PHE A 91 2.23 -1.64 -22.63
C PHE A 91 1.23 -2.09 -21.57
N TYR A 92 -0.06 -1.83 -21.83
CA TYR A 92 -1.18 -2.36 -21.06
C TYR A 92 -2.20 -2.96 -22.05
N ILE A 93 -2.73 -4.15 -21.75
CA ILE A 93 -3.83 -4.75 -22.53
C ILE A 93 -5.13 -4.34 -21.84
N SER A 94 -5.93 -3.53 -22.51
CA SER A 94 -7.14 -2.94 -21.92
C SER A 94 -8.42 -3.26 -22.68
N THR A 95 -9.32 -4.00 -22.04
CA THR A 95 -10.73 -4.05 -22.47
C THR A 95 -11.60 -2.97 -21.78
N PHE A 96 -11.16 -2.40 -20.65
CA PHE A 96 -11.98 -1.48 -19.83
C PHE A 96 -11.18 -0.57 -18.86
N ALA A 97 -9.94 -0.17 -19.17
CA ALA A 97 -9.07 0.58 -18.24
C ALA A 97 -9.72 1.82 -17.59
N GLU A 98 -10.44 2.65 -18.37
CA GLU A 98 -11.10 3.85 -17.84
C GLU A 98 -12.20 3.50 -16.83
N GLU A 99 -13.08 2.55 -17.17
CA GLU A 99 -14.15 2.04 -16.27
C GLU A 99 -13.54 1.46 -14.98
N LEU A 100 -12.41 0.73 -15.10
CA LEU A 100 -11.70 0.19 -13.95
C LEU A 100 -11.12 1.29 -13.06
N ALA A 101 -10.46 2.30 -13.66
CA ALA A 101 -9.85 3.40 -12.91
C ALA A 101 -10.91 4.22 -12.15
N GLU A 102 -12.07 4.49 -12.76
CA GLU A 102 -13.20 5.17 -12.12
C GLU A 102 -13.71 4.43 -10.87
N VAL A 103 -13.59 3.11 -10.84
CA VAL A 103 -14.06 2.27 -9.72
C VAL A 103 -12.96 1.95 -8.72
N PHE A 104 -11.71 1.80 -9.17
CA PHE A 104 -10.57 1.43 -8.35
C PHE A 104 -9.94 2.63 -7.64
N ASN A 105 -9.76 3.76 -8.33
CA ASN A 105 -9.10 4.93 -7.75
C ASN A 105 -9.80 5.44 -6.48
N PRO A 106 -11.15 5.50 -6.42
CA PRO A 106 -11.86 5.92 -5.20
C PRO A 106 -11.70 5.00 -3.98
N ILE A 107 -11.11 3.80 -4.14
CA ILE A 107 -10.76 2.91 -3.02
C ILE A 107 -9.78 3.63 -2.09
N PHE A 108 -8.86 4.42 -2.64
CA PHE A 108 -7.92 5.20 -1.87
C PHE A 108 -8.43 6.63 -1.82
N ALA A 109 -8.53 7.20 -0.62
CA ALA A 109 -8.71 8.64 -0.51
C ALA A 109 -7.49 9.35 -1.13
N GLU A 110 -7.67 10.60 -1.57
CA GLU A 110 -6.51 11.50 -1.61
C GLU A 110 -5.83 11.47 -0.23
N ILE A 111 -4.49 11.50 -0.20
CA ILE A 111 -3.77 11.51 1.08
C ILE A 111 -4.33 12.64 1.93
N ILE A 112 -4.83 12.29 3.11
CA ILE A 112 -5.54 13.24 3.96
C ILE A 112 -4.51 13.89 4.86
N HIS A 113 -4.34 15.19 4.69
CA HIS A 113 -3.55 16.02 5.57
C HIS A 113 -4.44 16.58 6.67
N LEU A 114 -4.13 16.25 7.93
CA LEU A 114 -4.82 16.83 9.07
C LEU A 114 -4.43 18.30 9.21
N GLU A 115 -5.42 19.16 9.48
CA GLU A 115 -5.21 20.61 9.57
C GLU A 115 -4.40 20.98 10.82
N THR A 116 -4.67 20.30 11.93
CA THR A 116 -4.00 20.53 13.21
C THR A 116 -2.82 19.56 13.37
N PRO A 117 -1.61 20.07 13.70
CA PRO A 117 -0.49 19.22 14.07
C PRO A 117 -0.80 18.36 15.30
N CYS A 118 -0.36 17.11 15.28
CA CYS A 118 -0.50 16.19 16.41
C CYS A 118 0.75 16.25 17.29
N LEU A 119 0.57 16.09 18.60
CA LEU A 119 1.64 15.90 19.57
C LEU A 119 1.74 14.41 19.89
N LEU A 120 2.89 13.81 19.62
CA LEU A 120 3.16 12.38 19.88
C LEU A 120 4.39 12.26 20.76
N ASP A 121 4.47 11.20 21.56
CA ASP A 121 5.73 10.85 22.18
C ASP A 121 6.68 10.25 21.14
N LEU A 122 7.97 10.61 21.19
CA LEU A 122 8.99 10.08 20.29
C LEU A 122 9.00 8.54 20.26
N SER A 123 8.72 7.87 21.39
CA SER A 123 8.74 6.40 21.47
C SER A 123 7.61 5.72 20.67
N GLU A 124 6.56 6.45 20.29
CA GLU A 124 5.44 5.95 19.47
C GLU A 124 5.82 5.78 17.99
N ILE A 125 6.93 6.37 17.56
CA ILE A 125 7.41 6.21 16.19
C ILE A 125 7.83 4.76 15.94
N GLY A 126 7.29 4.18 14.87
CA GLY A 126 7.55 2.81 14.44
C GLY A 126 8.51 2.68 13.25
N GLY A 127 8.85 3.79 12.58
CA GLY A 127 9.76 3.75 11.44
C GLY A 127 9.96 5.09 10.72
N PHE A 128 10.69 5.03 9.61
CA PHE A 128 11.14 6.20 8.85
C PHE A 128 10.96 6.00 7.34
N SER A 129 10.81 7.10 6.59
CA SER A 129 10.77 7.05 5.12
C SER A 129 12.13 7.11 4.47
N ASN A 130 13.08 7.86 5.06
CA ASN A 130 14.38 8.10 4.45
C ASN A 130 15.52 7.84 5.43
N SER A 131 16.58 7.21 4.93
CA SER A 131 17.78 6.94 5.70
C SER A 131 18.97 6.68 4.78
N LYS A 132 20.18 6.94 5.27
CA LYS A 132 21.42 6.52 4.60
C LYS A 132 21.65 5.00 4.70
N SER A 133 20.99 4.35 5.66
CA SER A 133 21.04 2.91 5.87
C SER A 133 19.80 2.26 5.28
N ASP A 134 19.94 1.02 4.80
CA ASP A 134 18.80 0.22 4.34
C ASP A 134 17.91 -0.18 5.53
N LEU A 135 16.80 0.55 5.69
CA LEU A 135 15.86 0.37 6.79
C LEU A 135 15.12 -0.97 6.74
N SER A 136 15.02 -1.60 5.55
CA SER A 136 14.27 -2.85 5.35
C SER A 136 14.88 -4.03 6.12
N GLN A 137 16.16 -3.91 6.49
CA GLN A 137 16.91 -4.95 7.21
C GLN A 137 16.57 -4.99 8.71
N TYR A 138 15.89 -3.98 9.24
CA TYR A 138 15.66 -3.83 10.68
C TYR A 138 14.18 -3.95 11.01
N ARG A 139 13.83 -4.89 11.89
CA ARG A 139 12.45 -5.07 12.38
C ARG A 139 12.04 -4.00 13.38
N SER A 140 13.00 -3.47 14.14
CA SER A 140 12.77 -2.49 15.19
C SER A 140 13.80 -1.35 15.15
N ILE A 141 13.42 -0.19 15.71
CA ILE A 141 14.32 0.97 15.87
C ILE A 141 15.49 0.60 16.79
N ASP A 142 15.22 -0.16 17.87
CA ASP A 142 16.24 -0.70 18.76
C ASP A 142 17.31 -1.52 18.01
N ASP A 143 16.91 -2.39 17.07
CA ASP A 143 17.85 -3.19 16.28
C ASP A 143 18.63 -2.33 15.30
N PHE A 144 17.96 -1.35 14.68
CA PHE A 144 18.61 -0.40 13.78
C PHE A 144 19.74 0.36 14.49
N VAL A 145 19.50 0.95 15.66
CA VAL A 145 20.52 1.76 16.33
C VAL A 145 21.68 0.92 16.86
N LYS A 146 21.42 -0.28 17.37
CA LYS A 146 22.47 -1.17 17.89
C LYS A 146 23.43 -1.63 16.80
N ASN A 147 22.95 -1.79 15.58
CA ASN A 147 23.76 -2.29 14.46
C ASN A 147 24.36 -1.16 13.62
N ALA A 148 23.59 -0.10 13.33
CA ALA A 148 24.00 0.95 12.41
C ALA A 148 24.72 2.13 13.10
N CYS A 149 24.43 2.40 14.38
CA CYS A 149 25.04 3.50 15.12
C CYS A 149 25.23 3.20 16.62
N PRO A 150 25.93 2.11 17.00
CA PRO A 150 26.11 1.73 18.40
C PRO A 150 26.79 2.83 19.24
N ASP A 151 27.69 3.61 18.65
CA ASP A 151 28.37 4.71 19.31
C ASP A 151 27.43 5.85 19.73
N TYR A 152 26.24 5.95 19.13
CA TYR A 152 25.27 7.00 19.48
C TYR A 152 24.55 6.68 20.80
N ILE A 153 24.52 5.40 21.17
CA ILE A 153 23.81 4.88 22.34
C ILE A 153 24.76 4.25 23.37
N SER A 154 26.08 4.45 23.22
CA SER A 154 27.09 3.87 24.12
C SER A 154 27.00 4.41 25.54
N ASP A 155 26.54 5.66 25.69
CA ASP A 155 26.22 6.29 26.96
C ASP A 155 24.70 6.49 27.08
N VAL A 156 24.09 5.86 28.07
CA VAL A 156 22.65 5.99 28.35
C VAL A 156 22.46 7.03 29.45
N SER A 157 22.41 8.29 29.04
CA SER A 157 22.29 9.45 29.92
C SER A 157 21.35 10.49 29.34
N MET A 158 20.80 11.36 30.20
CA MET A 158 19.98 12.50 29.76
C MET A 158 20.78 13.46 28.87
N GLU A 159 22.06 13.69 29.18
CA GLU A 159 22.94 14.54 28.37
C GLU A 159 23.11 14.00 26.95
N ASN A 160 23.30 12.68 26.80
CA ASN A 160 23.40 12.08 25.49
C ASN A 160 22.05 12.09 24.74
N LEU A 161 20.93 11.92 25.43
CA LEU A 161 19.60 12.08 24.85
C LEU A 161 19.42 13.51 24.29
N ASP A 162 19.73 14.54 25.08
CA ASP A 162 19.63 15.94 24.66
C ASP A 162 20.51 16.21 23.44
N ARG A 163 21.74 15.66 23.42
CA ARG A 163 22.65 15.75 22.28
C ARG A 163 22.05 15.13 21.01
N MET A 164 21.37 13.99 21.11
CA MET A 164 20.68 13.37 19.96
C MET A 164 19.51 14.21 19.48
N LEU A 165 18.72 14.78 20.40
CA LEU A 165 17.54 15.60 20.09
C LEU A 165 17.92 16.94 19.42
N LEU A 166 19.06 17.50 19.76
CA LEU A 166 19.59 18.75 19.17
C LEU A 166 20.13 18.57 17.74
N TRP A 167 20.08 17.38 17.15
CA TRP A 167 20.55 17.16 15.79
C TRP A 167 19.68 17.93 14.78
N PRO A 168 20.25 18.86 13.96
CA PRO A 168 19.46 19.78 13.14
C PRO A 168 18.53 19.10 12.12
N GLU A 169 18.85 17.89 11.67
CA GLU A 169 18.00 17.17 10.72
C GLU A 169 16.80 16.47 11.36
N ILE A 170 16.67 16.49 12.70
CA ILE A 170 15.40 16.16 13.37
C ILE A 170 14.52 17.41 13.31
N ARG A 171 14.03 17.71 12.10
CA ARG A 171 13.40 19.01 11.80
C ARG A 171 12.05 19.20 12.47
N LEU A 172 11.35 18.12 12.80
CA LEU A 172 10.13 18.17 13.63
C LEU A 172 10.37 18.86 14.99
N LEU A 173 11.59 18.76 15.53
CA LEU A 173 11.98 19.45 16.77
C LEU A 173 12.72 20.76 16.51
N ASN A 174 13.67 20.74 15.57
CA ASN A 174 14.63 21.82 15.42
C ASN A 174 14.24 22.87 14.36
N SER A 175 13.21 22.62 13.55
CA SER A 175 12.70 23.54 12.52
C SER A 175 11.21 23.34 12.22
N PRO A 176 10.33 23.28 13.24
CA PRO A 176 8.92 22.88 13.07
C PRO A 176 8.12 23.79 12.12
N ASP A 177 8.47 25.08 12.03
CA ASP A 177 7.73 26.05 11.22
C ASP A 177 8.07 25.97 9.71
N THR A 178 9.22 25.40 9.35
CA THR A 178 9.73 25.39 7.97
C THR A 178 9.90 23.98 7.40
N THR A 179 9.76 22.95 8.23
CA THR A 179 9.97 21.57 7.83
C THR A 179 8.85 21.04 6.93
N THR A 180 9.23 20.15 6.02
CA THR A 180 8.31 19.27 5.29
C THR A 180 8.20 17.89 5.92
N ASP A 181 9.01 17.60 6.96
CA ASP A 181 8.93 16.35 7.71
C ASP A 181 7.56 16.28 8.40
N GLN A 182 6.95 15.10 8.39
CA GLN A 182 5.61 14.88 8.93
C GLN A 182 5.44 13.46 9.43
N PHE A 183 4.41 13.24 10.24
CA PHE A 183 3.96 11.90 10.56
C PHE A 183 3.14 11.34 9.40
N PHE A 184 3.33 10.05 9.10
CA PHE A 184 2.59 9.35 8.07
C PHE A 184 2.00 8.06 8.63
N ILE A 185 0.70 7.87 8.45
CA ILE A 185 -0.02 6.69 8.92
C ILE A 185 -0.70 6.03 7.72
N TYR A 186 -0.33 4.78 7.46
CA TYR A 186 -1.14 3.90 6.63
C TYR A 186 -2.22 3.28 7.50
N GLY A 187 -3.49 3.37 7.09
CA GLY A 187 -4.60 2.80 7.85
C GLY A 187 -4.36 1.33 8.18
N TRP A 188 -3.81 0.56 7.24
CA TRP A 188 -3.55 -0.88 7.39
C TRP A 188 -2.17 -1.23 8.00
N SER A 189 -1.46 -0.27 8.59
CA SER A 189 -0.20 -0.50 9.30
C SER A 189 -0.30 -0.02 10.74
N PRO A 190 0.13 -0.82 11.75
CA PRO A 190 0.09 -0.39 13.14
C PRO A 190 1.18 0.65 13.49
N LYS A 191 2.10 0.96 12.57
CA LYS A 191 3.26 1.83 12.81
C LYS A 191 2.96 3.27 12.38
N ILE A 192 3.36 4.23 13.21
CA ILE A 192 3.48 5.64 12.82
C ILE A 192 4.86 5.83 12.22
N PHE A 193 4.93 6.33 10.99
CA PHE A 193 6.20 6.63 10.32
C PHE A 193 6.50 8.11 10.40
N VAL A 194 7.78 8.45 10.48
CA VAL A 194 8.23 9.81 10.17
C VAL A 194 8.63 9.85 8.70
N GLN A 195 7.92 10.65 7.91
CA GLN A 195 8.31 10.96 6.56
C GLN A 195 9.37 12.07 6.60
N ASN A 196 10.62 11.69 6.79
CA ASN A 196 11.74 12.59 7.02
C ASN A 196 12.59 12.79 5.75
N ALA A 197 13.23 13.96 5.63
CA ALA A 197 14.29 14.18 4.63
C ALA A 197 15.68 13.72 5.11
N GLY A 198 15.94 13.69 6.42
CA GLY A 198 17.24 13.31 7.00
C GLY A 198 17.13 12.98 8.49
N GLY A 199 18.26 12.81 9.19
CA GLY A 199 18.26 12.67 10.65
C GLY A 199 17.81 11.33 11.25
N SER A 200 17.48 10.31 10.45
CA SER A 200 16.94 9.01 10.93
C SER A 200 17.79 8.34 12.02
N HIS A 201 19.12 8.35 11.90
CA HIS A 201 20.01 7.72 12.88
C HIS A 201 19.99 8.44 14.24
N HIS A 202 19.95 9.78 14.24
CA HIS A 202 19.90 10.56 15.48
C HIS A 202 18.52 10.47 16.12
N MET A 203 17.45 10.54 15.32
CA MET A 203 16.08 10.37 15.84
C MET A 203 15.86 8.97 16.40
N ALA A 204 16.37 7.94 15.73
CA ALA A 204 16.35 6.57 16.22
C ALA A 204 17.16 6.40 17.52
N ALA A 205 18.34 7.02 17.62
CA ALA A 205 19.13 6.99 18.85
C ALA A 205 18.43 7.72 20.00
N ALA A 206 17.83 8.89 19.74
CA ALA A 206 17.01 9.60 20.71
C ALA A 206 15.81 8.77 21.16
N HIS A 207 15.11 8.10 20.23
CA HIS A 207 14.01 7.17 20.52
C HIS A 207 14.46 6.07 21.48
N TYR A 208 15.58 5.42 21.17
CA TYR A 208 16.15 4.37 22.00
C TYR A 208 16.50 4.87 23.41
N LEU A 209 17.21 6.01 23.51
CA LEU A 209 17.64 6.60 24.77
C LEU A 209 16.44 7.04 25.63
N ALA A 210 15.46 7.72 25.04
CA ALA A 210 14.23 8.14 25.72
C ALA A 210 13.50 6.94 26.34
N LYS A 211 13.35 5.85 25.57
CA LYS A 211 12.76 4.59 26.06
C LYS A 211 13.57 3.96 27.20
N LYS A 212 14.90 3.95 27.12
CA LYS A 212 15.76 3.40 28.18
C LYS A 212 15.73 4.23 29.46
N LEU A 213 15.60 5.54 29.33
CA LEU A 213 15.53 6.48 30.45
C LEU A 213 14.10 6.65 30.99
N SER A 214 13.10 6.02 30.36
CA SER A 214 11.67 6.24 30.64
C SER A 214 11.29 7.71 30.56
N GLN A 215 11.90 8.44 29.62
CA GLN A 215 11.68 9.86 29.40
C GLN A 215 10.65 10.06 28.28
N CYS A 216 9.60 10.82 28.58
CA CYS A 216 8.66 11.31 27.57
C CYS A 216 9.31 12.46 26.79
N VAL A 217 9.32 12.36 25.47
CA VAL A 217 9.85 13.37 24.55
C VAL A 217 8.74 13.72 23.55
N PRO A 218 7.96 14.79 23.82
CA PRO A 218 6.88 15.18 22.95
C PRO A 218 7.42 15.80 21.66
N ILE A 219 6.92 15.32 20.51
CA ILE A 219 7.24 15.83 19.17
C ILE A 219 5.96 16.23 18.49
N GLN A 220 5.92 17.47 18.01
CA GLN A 220 4.78 17.98 17.25
C GLN A 220 5.05 17.88 15.75
N GLY A 221 4.02 17.49 14.99
CA GLY A 221 4.15 17.37 13.54
C GLY A 221 2.80 17.31 12.84
N LYS A 222 2.79 17.73 11.57
CA LYS A 222 1.63 17.49 10.69
C LYS A 222 1.44 15.99 10.49
N VAL A 223 0.21 15.57 10.25
CA VAL A 223 -0.12 14.17 10.00
C VAL A 223 -0.72 14.00 8.62
N SER A 224 -0.19 13.03 7.88
CA SER A 224 -0.75 12.54 6.63
C SER A 224 -1.28 11.12 6.81
N LEU A 225 -2.50 10.89 6.32
CA LEU A 225 -3.19 9.60 6.41
C LEU A 225 -3.40 9.02 5.01
N ASN A 226 -3.12 7.73 4.87
CA ASN A 226 -3.46 6.96 3.68
C ASN A 226 -4.45 5.87 4.06
N LEU A 227 -5.68 6.02 3.58
CA LEU A 227 -6.84 5.28 4.06
C LEU A 227 -7.56 4.58 2.91
N ILE A 228 -8.21 3.47 3.23
CA ILE A 228 -9.07 2.72 2.31
C ILE A 228 -10.53 3.04 2.59
N SER A 229 -11.27 3.38 1.53
CA SER A 229 -12.70 3.62 1.49
C SER A 229 -13.46 2.30 1.35
N SER A 230 -14.13 1.84 2.41
CA SER A 230 -14.85 0.56 2.37
C SER A 230 -15.98 0.58 1.35
N LYS A 231 -16.69 1.71 1.21
CA LYS A 231 -17.77 1.86 0.22
C LYS A 231 -17.26 1.73 -1.21
N ALA A 232 -16.13 2.38 -1.53
CA ALA A 232 -15.54 2.25 -2.86
C ALA A 232 -14.97 0.84 -3.09
N LEU A 233 -14.38 0.23 -2.06
CA LEU A 233 -13.94 -1.16 -2.12
C LEU A 233 -15.11 -2.12 -2.37
N GLN A 234 -16.28 -1.91 -1.77
CA GLN A 234 -17.48 -2.71 -2.03
C GLN A 234 -17.96 -2.55 -3.48
N ASN A 235 -17.95 -1.33 -4.01
CA ASN A 235 -18.29 -1.06 -5.41
C ASN A 235 -17.31 -1.79 -6.36
N PHE A 236 -16.00 -1.68 -6.11
CA PHE A 236 -14.97 -2.41 -6.85
C PHE A 236 -15.16 -3.91 -6.76
N ASP A 237 -15.35 -4.44 -5.56
CA ASP A 237 -15.56 -5.87 -5.34
C ASP A 237 -16.82 -6.40 -6.00
N SER A 238 -17.88 -5.59 -6.13
CA SER A 238 -19.08 -6.02 -6.85
C SER A 238 -18.87 -6.20 -8.35
N LYS A 239 -17.92 -5.46 -8.94
CA LYS A 239 -17.71 -5.37 -10.40
C LYS A 239 -16.50 -6.13 -10.92
N TYR A 240 -15.44 -6.27 -10.11
CA TYR A 240 -14.16 -6.78 -10.56
C TYR A 240 -13.57 -7.79 -9.58
N ALA A 241 -12.83 -8.76 -10.11
CA ALA A 241 -11.97 -9.66 -9.36
C ALA A 241 -10.52 -9.45 -9.79
N ALA A 242 -9.64 -9.14 -8.85
CA ALA A 242 -8.23 -8.84 -9.11
C ALA A 242 -7.28 -9.79 -8.39
N PHE A 243 -6.22 -10.18 -9.08
CA PHE A 243 -5.27 -11.19 -8.62
C PHE A 243 -3.83 -10.77 -8.88
N ALA A 244 -2.96 -11.07 -7.92
CA ALA A 244 -1.53 -10.88 -8.03
C ALA A 244 -0.87 -12.07 -8.74
N VAL A 245 -0.23 -11.81 -9.88
CA VAL A 245 0.32 -12.82 -10.79
C VAL A 245 1.81 -12.53 -11.02
N PRO A 246 2.72 -13.49 -10.82
CA PRO A 246 4.13 -13.30 -11.17
C PRO A 246 4.32 -13.28 -12.69
N ASP A 247 5.44 -12.72 -13.14
CA ASP A 247 5.80 -12.63 -14.56
C ASP A 247 5.71 -13.99 -15.28
N ASP A 248 6.32 -15.04 -14.72
CA ASP A 248 6.35 -16.37 -15.34
C ASP A 248 4.96 -16.95 -15.62
N ALA A 249 4.02 -16.74 -14.69
CA ALA A 249 2.65 -17.21 -14.85
C ALA A 249 1.92 -16.42 -15.96
N LEU A 250 2.19 -15.12 -16.11
CA LEU A 250 1.62 -14.33 -17.21
C LEU A 250 2.16 -14.77 -18.57
N ILE A 251 3.46 -15.06 -18.67
CA ILE A 251 4.08 -15.55 -19.91
C ILE A 251 3.39 -16.84 -20.37
N ASP A 252 3.23 -17.79 -19.44
CA ASP A 252 2.60 -19.09 -19.70
C ASP A 252 1.17 -18.96 -20.23
N MET A 253 0.44 -17.94 -19.79
CA MET A 253 -0.99 -17.77 -20.08
C MET A 253 -1.29 -16.72 -21.15
N GLY A 254 -0.31 -15.88 -21.54
CA GLY A 254 -0.54 -14.66 -22.31
C GLY A 254 -1.29 -14.88 -23.63
N ASN A 255 -0.87 -15.87 -24.42
CA ASN A 255 -1.50 -16.17 -25.71
C ASN A 255 -2.95 -16.62 -25.50
N ASP A 256 -3.14 -17.59 -24.61
CA ASP A 256 -4.45 -18.18 -24.34
C ASP A 256 -5.41 -17.12 -23.76
N LEU A 257 -4.92 -16.20 -22.91
CA LEU A 257 -5.69 -15.06 -22.41
C LEU A 257 -6.08 -14.09 -23.53
N SER A 258 -5.14 -13.70 -24.38
CA SER A 258 -5.40 -12.76 -25.48
C SER A 258 -6.42 -13.28 -26.50
N GLU A 259 -6.45 -14.59 -26.75
CA GLU A 259 -7.35 -15.24 -27.70
C GLU A 259 -8.66 -15.76 -27.06
N SER A 260 -8.77 -15.72 -25.73
CA SER A 260 -9.90 -16.32 -25.00
C SER A 260 -11.23 -15.57 -25.12
N GLY A 261 -11.22 -14.32 -25.57
CA GLY A 261 -12.38 -13.42 -25.54
C GLY A 261 -12.85 -13.05 -24.12
N LEU A 262 -12.04 -13.30 -23.09
CA LEU A 262 -12.33 -12.86 -21.72
C LEU A 262 -12.17 -11.35 -21.59
N GLU A 263 -12.98 -10.73 -20.74
CA GLU A 263 -12.84 -9.32 -20.39
C GLU A 263 -11.85 -9.17 -19.23
N TYR A 264 -10.64 -8.71 -19.51
CA TYR A 264 -9.61 -8.51 -18.49
C TYR A 264 -8.72 -7.30 -18.75
N GLN A 265 -8.13 -6.77 -17.68
CA GLN A 265 -7.10 -5.75 -17.70
C GLN A 265 -5.84 -6.29 -17.02
N LEU A 266 -4.69 -6.08 -17.66
CA LEU A 266 -3.39 -6.36 -17.06
C LEU A 266 -2.73 -5.06 -16.61
N VAL A 267 -2.17 -5.05 -15.39
CA VAL A 267 -1.44 -3.92 -14.80
C VAL A 267 -0.11 -4.44 -14.28
N PHE A 268 0.98 -3.82 -14.73
CA PHE A 268 2.33 -4.14 -14.27
C PHE A 268 2.67 -3.24 -13.08
N PHE A 269 2.95 -3.82 -11.91
CA PHE A 269 3.24 -3.08 -10.69
C PHE A 269 4.71 -3.32 -10.28
N ARG A 270 5.58 -2.47 -10.83
CA ARG A 270 7.04 -2.66 -10.82
C ARG A 270 7.65 -2.45 -9.44
N GLU A 271 7.01 -1.68 -8.59
CA GLU A 271 7.43 -1.37 -7.22
C GLU A 271 7.61 -2.63 -6.36
N ARG A 272 6.93 -3.73 -6.72
CA ARG A 272 6.95 -5.00 -5.98
C ARG A 272 7.16 -6.22 -6.87
N GLU A 273 7.63 -6.03 -8.10
CA GLU A 273 7.82 -7.12 -9.08
C GLU A 273 6.60 -8.04 -9.22
N VAL A 274 5.40 -7.45 -9.11
CA VAL A 274 4.13 -8.16 -9.14
C VAL A 274 3.25 -7.54 -10.21
N ASN A 275 2.43 -8.36 -10.83
CA ASN A 275 1.44 -7.87 -11.77
C ASN A 275 0.04 -8.15 -11.25
N PHE A 276 -0.91 -7.35 -11.70
CA PHE A 276 -2.31 -7.53 -11.39
C PHE A 276 -3.10 -7.81 -12.64
N ILE A 277 -3.86 -8.90 -12.63
CA ILE A 277 -4.91 -9.14 -13.60
C ILE A 277 -6.26 -8.84 -12.97
N PHE A 278 -7.05 -8.01 -13.63
CA PHE A 278 -8.41 -7.65 -13.25
C PHE A 278 -9.37 -8.31 -14.23
N PHE A 279 -10.34 -9.05 -13.73
CA PHE A 279 -11.44 -9.60 -14.53
C PHE A 279 -12.72 -8.87 -14.19
N LYS A 280 -13.52 -8.54 -15.21
CA LYS A 280 -14.91 -8.11 -15.00
C LYS A 280 -15.73 -9.28 -14.46
N LYS A 281 -16.53 -9.07 -13.42
CA LYS A 281 -17.42 -10.10 -12.87
C LYS A 281 -18.64 -10.24 -13.78
N ASN A 282 -18.67 -11.31 -14.57
CA ASN A 282 -19.77 -11.68 -15.45
C ASN A 282 -19.75 -13.21 -15.69
N ASP A 283 -20.78 -13.73 -16.35
CA ASP A 283 -20.90 -15.16 -16.63
C ASP A 283 -19.76 -15.69 -17.51
N GLN A 284 -19.23 -14.87 -18.42
CA GLN A 284 -18.14 -15.27 -19.31
C GLN A 284 -16.84 -15.52 -18.55
N ASN A 285 -16.57 -14.71 -17.52
CA ASN A 285 -15.37 -14.74 -16.69
C ASN A 285 -15.53 -15.61 -15.42
N ALA A 286 -16.76 -15.96 -15.02
CA ALA A 286 -17.02 -16.66 -13.75
C ALA A 286 -16.11 -17.89 -13.53
N ARG A 287 -15.91 -18.69 -14.57
CA ARG A 287 -15.04 -19.87 -14.51
C ARG A 287 -13.56 -19.53 -14.37
N VAL A 288 -13.05 -18.51 -15.07
CA VAL A 288 -11.63 -18.11 -14.95
C VAL A 288 -11.36 -17.51 -13.57
N ILE A 289 -12.29 -16.68 -13.07
CA ILE A 289 -12.21 -16.08 -11.73
C ILE A 289 -12.15 -17.18 -10.65
N SER A 290 -12.99 -18.21 -10.76
CA SER A 290 -12.96 -19.34 -9.83
C SER A 290 -11.62 -20.09 -9.85
N LEU A 291 -10.99 -20.25 -11.01
CA LEU A 291 -9.66 -20.86 -11.10
C LEU A 291 -8.59 -19.95 -10.48
N PHE A 292 -8.60 -18.66 -10.79
CA PHE A 292 -7.64 -17.70 -10.24
C PHE A 292 -7.72 -17.57 -8.71
N ASN A 293 -8.91 -17.62 -8.13
CA ASN A 293 -9.07 -17.67 -6.67
C ASN A 293 -8.32 -18.83 -6.00
N ASN A 294 -8.12 -19.95 -6.70
CA ASN A 294 -7.40 -21.11 -6.18
C ASN A 294 -5.90 -21.08 -6.49
N LEU A 295 -5.47 -20.16 -7.36
CA LEU A 295 -4.12 -20.16 -7.93
C LEU A 295 -3.29 -18.95 -7.52
N HIS A 296 -3.93 -17.83 -7.20
CA HIS A 296 -3.26 -16.55 -7.00
C HIS A 296 -3.81 -15.81 -5.80
N ALA A 297 -2.98 -14.98 -5.19
CA ALA A 297 -3.42 -14.09 -4.12
C ALA A 297 -4.43 -13.05 -4.65
N SER A 298 -5.53 -12.87 -3.92
CA SER A 298 -6.58 -11.92 -4.28
C SER A 298 -6.25 -10.51 -3.78
N LEU A 299 -6.18 -9.54 -4.69
CA LEU A 299 -6.07 -8.13 -4.34
C LEU A 299 -7.33 -7.64 -3.60
N ASN A 300 -8.52 -8.07 -4.04
CA ASN A 300 -9.78 -7.80 -3.34
C ASN A 300 -9.74 -8.28 -1.89
N GLY A 301 -9.25 -9.51 -1.68
CA GLY A 301 -9.07 -10.09 -0.34
C GLY A 301 -8.10 -9.28 0.51
N ALA A 302 -6.93 -8.95 -0.04
CA ALA A 302 -5.91 -8.16 0.65
C ALA A 302 -6.42 -6.78 1.07
N LEU A 303 -7.15 -6.07 0.18
CA LEU A 303 -7.77 -4.78 0.50
C LEU A 303 -8.84 -4.90 1.60
N LYS A 304 -9.66 -5.96 1.60
CA LYS A 304 -10.64 -6.20 2.67
C LYS A 304 -9.95 -6.44 4.01
N SER A 305 -8.87 -7.22 4.03
CA SER A 305 -8.06 -7.40 5.24
C SER A 305 -7.42 -6.09 5.71
N ALA A 306 -6.93 -5.27 4.78
CA ALA A 306 -6.36 -3.97 5.07
C ALA A 306 -7.40 -3.00 5.68
N VAL A 307 -8.64 -3.00 5.19
CA VAL A 307 -9.76 -2.26 5.81
C VAL A 307 -10.04 -2.75 7.24
N GLN A 308 -10.05 -4.07 7.47
CA GLN A 308 -10.23 -4.60 8.82
C GLN A 308 -9.10 -4.20 9.77
N ALA A 309 -7.86 -4.16 9.28
CA ALA A 309 -6.72 -3.68 10.06
C ALA A 309 -6.85 -2.17 10.35
N GLN A 310 -7.34 -1.38 9.40
CA GLN A 310 -7.59 0.06 9.56
C GLN A 310 -8.54 0.39 10.70
N PHE A 311 -9.64 -0.34 10.83
CA PHE A 311 -10.57 -0.13 11.95
C PHE A 311 -10.00 -0.55 13.31
N LYS A 312 -8.93 -1.33 13.34
CA LYS A 312 -8.24 -1.77 14.56
C LYS A 312 -6.93 -1.02 14.83
N ASN A 313 -6.62 -0.01 14.01
CA ASN A 313 -5.35 0.70 14.09
C ASN A 313 -5.39 1.75 15.22
N GLU A 314 -4.93 1.38 16.41
CA GLU A 314 -4.96 2.23 17.60
C GLU A 314 -4.28 3.59 17.41
N ALA A 315 -3.17 3.65 16.66
CA ALA A 315 -2.49 4.89 16.35
C ALA A 315 -3.36 5.83 15.50
N LEU A 316 -3.98 5.29 14.45
CA LEU A 316 -4.93 6.03 13.63
C LEU A 316 -6.11 6.53 14.46
N LEU A 317 -6.72 5.66 15.26
CA LEU A 317 -7.90 6.01 16.07
C LEU A 317 -7.57 7.12 17.07
N THR A 318 -6.43 7.02 17.76
CA THR A 318 -5.96 8.04 18.72
C THR A 318 -5.75 9.40 18.04
N VAL A 319 -5.02 9.41 16.92
CA VAL A 319 -4.74 10.64 16.18
C VAL A 319 -6.01 11.26 15.62
N MET A 320 -6.93 10.42 15.12
CA MET A 320 -8.23 10.89 14.66
C MET A 320 -9.00 11.52 15.82
N SER A 321 -9.20 10.83 16.95
CA SER A 321 -9.93 11.35 18.11
C SER A 321 -9.42 12.72 18.57
N ALA A 322 -8.11 12.95 18.56
CA ALA A 322 -7.51 14.23 18.95
C ALA A 322 -7.76 15.37 17.93
N ASN A 323 -8.01 15.06 16.66
CA ASN A 323 -8.21 16.05 15.60
C ASN A 323 -9.68 16.34 15.28
N LEU A 324 -10.61 15.62 15.91
CA LEU A 324 -12.04 15.68 15.62
C LEU A 324 -12.81 16.69 16.49
N SER A 325 -12.14 17.34 17.44
CA SER A 325 -12.79 18.19 18.44
C SER A 325 -13.12 19.63 17.99
N ASP A 326 -12.80 20.05 16.76
CA ASP A 326 -12.80 21.49 16.41
C ASP A 326 -13.26 21.89 14.99
N THR A 327 -14.07 21.10 14.29
CA THR A 327 -14.68 21.53 13.00
C THR A 327 -16.18 21.29 12.94
N SER A 328 -16.89 22.10 12.14
CA SER A 328 -18.29 21.85 11.78
C SER A 328 -18.40 20.51 11.05
N GLU A 329 -18.70 19.45 11.81
CA GLU A 329 -18.65 18.04 11.41
C GLU A 329 -19.27 17.79 10.02
N ASP A 330 -20.41 18.42 9.75
CA ASP A 330 -21.17 18.22 8.50
C ASP A 330 -20.41 18.67 7.24
N GLN A 331 -19.63 19.76 7.29
CA GLN A 331 -18.91 20.28 6.12
C GLN A 331 -17.58 19.54 5.89
N PHE A 332 -16.92 19.12 6.97
CA PHE A 332 -15.66 18.38 6.89
C PHE A 332 -15.87 16.95 6.37
N PHE A 333 -16.91 16.26 6.85
CA PHE A 333 -17.21 14.88 6.45
C PHE A 333 -17.92 14.77 5.10
N SER A 334 -18.72 15.76 4.70
CA SER A 334 -19.38 15.76 3.38
C SER A 334 -18.39 15.74 2.22
N THR A 335 -17.20 16.34 2.40
CA THR A 335 -16.11 16.32 1.41
C THR A 335 -15.14 15.16 1.61
N ARG A 336 -15.20 14.45 2.75
CA ARG A 336 -14.30 13.35 3.12
C ARG A 336 -15.07 12.17 3.72
N PRO A 337 -15.93 11.49 2.94
CA PRO A 337 -16.84 10.45 3.45
C PRO A 337 -16.11 9.25 4.09
N HIS A 338 -14.85 9.01 3.71
CA HIS A 338 -14.01 7.95 4.28
C HIS A 338 -13.62 8.25 5.74
N LEU A 339 -13.35 9.52 6.07
CA LEU A 339 -13.10 9.92 7.46
C LEU A 339 -14.36 9.78 8.29
N ALA A 340 -15.54 10.05 7.70
CA ALA A 340 -16.82 9.87 8.38
C ALA A 340 -17.05 8.40 8.77
N GLU A 341 -16.65 7.46 7.92
CA GLU A 341 -16.76 6.02 8.23
C GLU A 341 -15.89 5.63 9.43
N ILE A 342 -14.63 6.06 9.46
CA ILE A 342 -13.72 5.78 10.57
C ILE A 342 -14.15 6.57 11.82
N TYR A 343 -14.61 7.80 11.67
CA TYR A 343 -15.18 8.61 12.74
C TYR A 343 -16.35 7.92 13.42
N ASN A 344 -17.34 7.48 12.63
CA ASN A 344 -18.50 6.77 13.15
C ASN A 344 -18.08 5.46 13.82
N HIS A 345 -17.07 4.77 13.29
CA HIS A 345 -16.51 3.59 13.96
C HIS A 345 -15.90 3.93 15.33
N VAL A 346 -15.04 4.95 15.40
CA VAL A 346 -14.45 5.45 16.65
C VAL A 346 -15.54 5.83 17.67
N GLN A 347 -16.52 6.63 17.26
CA GLN A 347 -17.62 7.07 18.13
C GLN A 347 -18.44 5.89 18.67
N ASN A 348 -18.74 4.90 17.83
CA ASN A 348 -19.47 3.70 18.24
C ASN A 348 -18.66 2.84 19.22
N GLU A 349 -17.36 2.64 19.00
CA GLU A 349 -16.49 1.90 19.92
C GLU A 349 -16.36 2.62 21.29
N ILE A 350 -16.22 3.95 21.28
CA ILE A 350 -16.21 4.76 22.50
C ILE A 350 -17.54 4.61 23.26
N CYS A 351 -18.69 4.67 22.57
CA CYS A 351 -20.01 4.51 23.18
C CYS A 351 -20.25 3.10 23.75
N LEU A 352 -19.71 2.06 23.11
CA LEU A 352 -19.77 0.68 23.59
C LEU A 352 -18.82 0.42 24.78
N SER A 353 -17.73 1.18 24.88
CA SER A 353 -16.74 1.11 25.96
C SER A 353 -17.06 1.98 27.20
N GLY A 354 -18.32 2.41 27.36
CA GLY A 354 -18.79 3.21 28.48
C GLY A 354 -18.28 2.71 29.86
N PRO A 355 -18.19 3.60 30.87
CA PRO A 355 -17.46 3.33 32.11
C PRO A 355 -17.94 2.01 32.72
N LYS A 356 -17.00 1.08 32.94
CA LYS A 356 -17.27 -0.16 33.68
C LYS A 356 -18.00 0.22 34.98
N PRO A 357 -19.15 -0.39 35.29
CA PRO A 357 -19.84 -0.10 36.54
C PRO A 357 -18.87 -0.35 37.68
N THR A 358 -18.55 0.71 38.42
CA THR A 358 -17.85 0.61 39.70
C THR A 358 -18.68 -0.33 40.56
N SER A 359 -18.12 -1.49 40.86
CA SER A 359 -18.75 -2.43 41.80
C SER A 359 -19.03 -1.68 43.11
N PRO A 360 -20.22 -1.79 43.69
CA PRO A 360 -20.49 -1.16 44.97
C PRO A 360 -19.59 -1.82 46.02
N THR A 361 -18.81 -1.00 46.70
CA THR A 361 -18.08 -1.38 47.91
C THR A 361 -19.12 -1.89 48.92
N ILE A 362 -18.98 -3.15 49.32
CA ILE A 362 -19.66 -3.70 50.51
C ILE A 362 -18.77 -3.44 51.72
#